data_AF-C0ZCI0-F1
#
_entry.id   AF-C0ZCI0-F1
#
_cell.length_a   1.000
_cell.length_b   1.000
_cell.length_c   1.000
_cell.angle_alpha   90.00
_cell.angle_beta   90.00
_cell.angle_gamma   90.00
#
_symmetry.space_group_name_H-M   'P 1'
#
loop_
_entity.id
_entity.type
_entity.pdbx_description
1 polymer ?
#
loop_
_entity_poly.entity_id
_entity_poly.type
_entity_poly.pdbx_seq_one_letter_code
_entity_poly.pdbx_strand_id
1 'polypeptide(L)'
;MLVRIILSIVAVILLTGAGFAYHLTASVAGERNQFEETIRQWVQDRTTITEIETIDEYRGKESYAVVIGKNKAGTQVVAWMTDQKVSFDRMDLAVPKKNVEEAVYKSFPQSEITHLVPGLENDKKFWEVTVKDKDGRFHYIHYDLFTGALLTSYVLSPS
;
A
#
# COMPACT_ATOMS: atom_id res chain seq x y z
N MET A 1 -36.15 -5.99 39.50
CA MET A 1 -34.77 -5.91 40.02
C MET A 1 -33.77 -6.57 39.06
N LEU A 2 -34.00 -7.83 38.66
CA LEU A 2 -33.13 -8.58 37.74
C LEU A 2 -32.90 -7.90 36.38
N VAL A 3 -33.96 -7.37 35.75
CA VAL A 3 -33.87 -6.66 34.45
C VAL A 3 -32.96 -5.43 34.51
N ARG A 4 -32.99 -4.68 35.63
CA ARG A 4 -32.11 -3.51 35.81
C ARG A 4 -30.65 -3.92 35.93
N ILE A 5 -30.37 -5.02 36.63
CA ILE A 5 -29.01 -5.57 36.77
C ILE A 5 -28.49 -6.03 35.41
N ILE A 6 -29.31 -6.73 34.62
CA ILE A 6 -28.95 -7.18 33.26
C ILE A 6 -28.68 -5.97 32.36
N LEU A 7 -29.54 -4.94 32.37
CA LEU A 7 -29.33 -3.72 31.59
C LEU A 7 -28.05 -2.99 31.97
N SER A 8 -27.72 -2.91 33.26
CA SER A 8 -26.47 -2.31 33.73
C SER A 8 -25.25 -3.12 33.27
N ILE A 9 -25.29 -4.45 33.32
CA ILE A 9 -24.21 -5.30 32.84
C ILE A 9 -24.02 -5.14 31.32
N VAL A 10 -25.11 -5.15 30.55
CA VAL A 10 -25.05 -4.93 29.10
C VAL A 10 -24.48 -3.55 28.77
N ALA A 11 -24.89 -2.50 29.49
CA ALA A 11 -24.35 -1.16 29.30
C ALA A 11 -22.83 -1.09 29.59
N VAL A 12 -22.36 -1.76 30.66
CA VAL A 12 -20.92 -1.83 30.98
C VAL A 12 -20.15 -2.59 29.90
N ILE A 13 -20.68 -3.70 29.39
CA ILE A 13 -20.06 -4.46 28.30
C ILE A 13 -19.98 -3.63 27.02
N LEU A 14 -21.05 -2.88 26.68
CA LEU A 14 -21.05 -2.01 25.51
C LEU A 14 -20.05 -0.86 25.64
N LEU A 15 -19.96 -0.23 26.82
CA LEU A 15 -19.02 0.87 27.07
C LEU A 15 -17.56 0.40 27.05
N THR A 16 -17.28 -0.76 27.63
CA THR A 16 -15.93 -1.35 27.60
C THR A 16 -15.54 -1.79 26.19
N GLY A 17 -16.46 -2.41 25.44
CA GLY A 17 -16.26 -2.77 24.04
C GLY A 17 -16.00 -1.56 23.14
N ALA A 18 -16.78 -0.49 23.28
CA ALA A 18 -16.59 0.75 22.53
C ALA A 18 -15.26 1.44 22.88
N GLY A 19 -14.89 1.48 24.16
CA GLY A 19 -13.60 2.04 24.60
C GLY A 19 -12.40 1.26 24.05
N PHE A 20 -12.47 -0.07 24.04
CA PHE A 20 -11.42 -0.92 23.47
C PHE A 20 -11.30 -0.75 21.94
N ALA A 21 -12.43 -0.72 21.22
CA ALA A 21 -12.44 -0.49 19.78
C ALA A 21 -11.86 0.90 19.41
N TYR A 22 -12.19 1.93 20.18
CA TYR A 22 -11.61 3.26 20.00
C TYR A 22 -10.09 3.26 20.23
N HIS A 23 -9.61 2.64 21.32
CA HIS A 23 -8.19 2.55 21.62
C HIS A 23 -7.40 1.86 20.51
N LEU A 24 -7.91 0.74 19.99
CA LEU A 24 -7.28 0.04 18.86
C LEU A 24 -7.22 0.92 17.61
N THR A 25 -8.33 1.55 17.25
CA THR A 25 -8.41 2.41 16.06
C THR A 25 -7.48 3.62 16.18
N ALA A 26 -7.46 4.27 17.35
CA ALA A 26 -6.59 5.41 17.61
C ALA A 26 -5.10 5.03 17.60
N SER A 27 -4.74 3.85 18.10
CA SER A 27 -3.35 3.36 18.07
C SER A 27 -2.84 3.10 16.65
N VAL A 28 -3.61 2.39 15.82
CA VAL A 28 -3.24 2.09 14.43
C VAL A 28 -3.19 3.37 13.59
N ALA A 29 -4.15 4.28 13.79
CA ALA A 29 -4.14 5.57 13.12
C ALA A 29 -2.93 6.43 13.55
N GLY A 30 -2.56 6.38 14.84
CA GLY A 30 -1.39 7.08 15.36
C GLY A 30 -0.08 6.59 14.76
N GLU A 31 0.12 5.27 14.68
CA GLU A 31 1.30 4.67 14.04
C GLU A 31 1.38 5.03 12.55
N ARG A 32 0.26 4.97 11.83
CA ARG A 32 0.22 5.36 10.41
C ARG A 32 0.56 6.83 10.20
N ASN A 33 0.03 7.71 11.05
CA ASN A 33 0.34 9.14 10.97
C ASN A 33 1.83 9.42 11.22
N GLN A 34 2.43 8.78 12.23
CA GLN A 34 3.86 8.90 12.53
C GLN A 34 4.73 8.38 11.38
N PHE A 35 4.32 7.26 10.78
CA PHE A 35 4.96 6.73 9.58
C PHE A 35 4.90 7.76 8.44
N GLU A 36 3.72 8.26 8.09
CA GLU A 36 3.56 9.25 7.02
C GLU A 36 4.35 10.55 7.29
N GLU A 37 4.37 11.05 8.54
CA GLU A 37 5.16 12.22 8.93
C GLU A 37 6.66 11.98 8.73
N THR A 38 7.16 10.81 9.13
CA THR A 38 8.56 10.42 8.94
C THR A 38 8.92 10.37 7.46
N ILE A 39 8.05 9.77 6.63
CA ILE A 39 8.27 9.70 5.18
C ILE A 39 8.23 11.09 4.56
N ARG A 40 7.31 11.97 4.97
CA ARG A 40 7.26 13.37 4.49
C ARG A 40 8.55 14.12 4.79
N GLN A 41 9.14 13.93 5.97
CA GLN A 41 10.45 14.51 6.32
C GLN A 41 11.54 13.94 5.41
N TRP A 42 11.60 12.62 5.23
CA TRP A 42 12.60 12.03 4.33
C TRP A 42 12.45 12.54 2.90
N VAL A 43 11.23 12.69 2.40
CA VAL A 43 10.96 13.23 1.07
C VAL A 43 11.50 14.64 0.94
N GLN A 44 11.24 15.50 1.92
CA GLN A 44 11.73 16.88 1.96
C GLN A 44 13.27 16.95 2.01
N ASP A 45 13.90 16.11 2.81
CA ASP A 45 15.34 16.20 3.08
C ASP A 45 16.20 15.48 2.04
N ARG A 46 15.66 14.44 1.39
CA ARG A 46 16.45 13.45 0.64
C ARG A 46 16.01 13.29 -0.82
N THR A 47 14.97 14.00 -1.27
CA THR A 47 14.45 13.89 -2.65
C THR A 47 14.18 15.26 -3.28
N THR A 48 13.83 15.26 -4.57
CA THR A 48 13.39 16.47 -5.28
C THR A 48 11.87 16.62 -5.36
N ILE A 49 11.11 15.74 -4.70
CA ILE A 49 9.64 15.76 -4.72
C ILE A 49 9.17 16.98 -3.93
N THR A 50 8.28 17.76 -4.53
CA THR A 50 7.67 18.94 -3.92
C THR A 50 6.18 18.78 -3.69
N GLU A 51 5.53 17.87 -4.40
CA GLU A 51 4.12 17.53 -4.25
C GLU A 51 4.03 16.01 -4.07
N ILE A 52 3.62 15.56 -2.88
CA ILE A 52 3.37 14.14 -2.61
C ILE A 52 1.93 13.83 -2.99
N GLU A 53 1.74 12.82 -3.85
CA GLU A 53 0.41 12.34 -4.25
C GLU A 53 0.01 11.12 -3.45
N THR A 54 0.88 10.12 -3.34
CA THR A 54 0.65 8.93 -2.51
C THR A 54 1.88 8.56 -1.71
N ILE A 55 1.62 7.95 -0.54
CA ILE A 55 2.61 7.27 0.28
C ILE A 55 2.04 5.87 0.52
N ASP A 56 2.73 4.88 -0.02
CA ASP A 56 2.38 3.47 0.08
C ASP A 56 3.55 2.68 0.69
N GLU A 57 3.32 1.40 0.96
CA GLU A 57 4.36 0.49 1.43
C GLU A 57 4.49 -0.70 0.49
N TYR A 58 5.73 -1.00 0.10
CA TYR A 58 6.08 -2.25 -0.54
C TYR A 58 6.79 -3.16 0.46
N ARG A 59 6.33 -4.41 0.59
CA ARG A 59 6.82 -5.39 1.58
C ARG A 59 7.26 -6.68 0.89
N GLY A 60 8.39 -6.62 0.21
CA GLY A 60 9.06 -7.77 -0.39
C GLY A 60 10.16 -8.33 0.51
N LYS A 61 11.32 -8.64 -0.10
CA LYS A 61 12.55 -9.00 0.67
C LYS A 61 13.04 -7.90 1.59
N GLU A 62 12.88 -6.65 1.16
CA GLU A 62 13.13 -5.45 1.94
C GLU A 62 11.87 -4.58 1.87
N SER A 63 11.53 -3.93 2.99
CA SER A 63 10.38 -3.04 3.05
C SER A 63 10.77 -1.64 2.63
N TYR A 64 9.97 -1.02 1.77
CA TYR A 64 10.18 0.34 1.29
C TYR A 64 8.92 1.17 1.50
N ALA A 65 9.10 2.41 1.95
CA ALA A 65 8.09 3.44 1.73
C ALA A 65 8.16 3.87 0.25
N VAL A 66 7.03 3.86 -0.42
CA VAL A 66 6.92 4.18 -1.85
C VAL A 66 6.16 5.48 -1.98
N VAL A 67 6.84 6.52 -2.44
CA VAL A 67 6.26 7.86 -2.57
C VAL A 67 6.14 8.20 -4.04
N ILE A 68 4.92 8.42 -4.49
CA ILE A 68 4.64 8.95 -5.83
C ILE A 68 4.29 10.43 -5.69
N GLY A 69 4.84 11.24 -6.58
CA GLY A 69 4.59 12.67 -6.56
C GLY A 69 5.20 13.41 -7.75
N LYS A 70 5.30 14.73 -7.63
CA LYS A 70 5.93 15.60 -8.63
C LYS A 70 7.15 16.30 -8.07
N ASN A 71 8.16 16.45 -8.93
CA ASN A 71 9.32 17.29 -8.63
C ASN A 71 9.06 18.77 -8.97
N LYS A 72 10.06 19.64 -8.72
CA LYS A 72 9.98 21.09 -9.05
C LYS A 72 9.68 21.40 -10.52
N ALA A 73 10.00 20.49 -11.44
CA ALA A 73 9.73 20.65 -12.86
C ALA A 73 8.33 20.15 -13.26
N GLY A 74 7.53 19.67 -12.31
CA GLY A 74 6.22 19.07 -12.58
C GLY A 74 6.29 17.65 -13.15
N THR A 75 7.48 17.03 -13.19
CA THR A 75 7.64 15.65 -13.67
C THR A 75 7.16 14.68 -12.61
N GLN A 76 6.32 13.72 -13.01
CA GLN A 76 5.90 12.62 -12.15
C GLN A 76 7.09 11.70 -11.84
N VAL A 77 7.27 11.38 -10.57
CA VAL A 77 8.41 10.61 -10.04
C VAL A 77 7.96 9.64 -8.96
N VAL A 78 8.80 8.66 -8.68
CA VAL A 78 8.63 7.71 -7.59
C VAL A 78 9.93 7.60 -6.79
N ALA A 79 9.80 7.54 -5.46
CA ALA A 79 10.89 7.27 -4.54
C ALA A 79 10.60 6.00 -3.73
N TRP A 80 11.54 5.07 -3.70
CA TRP A 80 11.57 3.94 -2.76
C TRP A 80 12.54 4.27 -1.65
N MET A 81 12.05 4.36 -0.43
CA MET A 81 12.79 4.91 0.69
C MET A 81 12.84 3.94 1.86
N THR A 82 14.03 3.81 2.43
CA THR A 82 14.24 3.30 3.79
C THR A 82 14.90 4.41 4.62
N ASP A 83 15.13 4.15 5.90
CA ASP A 83 15.89 5.06 6.78
C ASP A 83 17.27 5.41 6.20
N GLN A 84 17.89 4.47 5.48
CA GLN A 84 19.26 4.58 4.98
C GLN A 84 19.33 4.82 3.48
N LYS A 85 18.38 4.29 2.69
CA LYS A 85 18.44 4.28 1.22
C LYS A 85 17.32 5.11 0.59
N VAL A 86 17.64 5.69 -0.55
CA VAL A 86 16.66 6.27 -1.47
C VAL A 86 16.98 5.77 -2.86
N SER A 87 16.03 5.11 -3.50
CA SER A 87 16.02 4.87 -4.94
C SER A 87 14.96 5.76 -5.57
N PHE A 88 15.25 6.32 -6.74
CA PHE A 88 14.42 7.33 -7.36
C PHE A 88 14.31 7.07 -8.86
N ASP A 89 13.13 7.31 -9.43
CA ASP A 89 12.94 7.26 -10.88
C ASP A 89 11.79 8.16 -11.34
N ARG A 90 11.71 8.36 -12.66
CA ARG A 90 10.61 9.05 -13.31
C ARG A 90 9.47 8.08 -13.60
N MET A 91 8.27 8.50 -13.24
CA MET A 91 7.05 7.74 -13.52
C MET A 91 6.49 8.02 -14.92
N ASP A 92 6.92 9.08 -15.60
CA ASP A 92 6.52 9.32 -16.99
C ASP A 92 7.19 8.37 -18.00
N LEU A 93 8.22 7.63 -17.58
CA LEU A 93 8.81 6.52 -18.33
C LEU A 93 8.18 5.17 -17.97
N ALA A 94 7.45 5.09 -16.87
CA ALA A 94 6.83 3.86 -16.41
C ALA A 94 5.56 3.55 -17.21
N VAL A 95 5.22 2.26 -17.27
CA VAL A 95 3.89 1.84 -17.75
C VAL A 95 2.84 2.44 -16.82
N PRO A 96 1.83 3.16 -17.34
CA PRO A 96 0.80 3.76 -16.52
C PRO A 96 0.05 2.72 -15.68
N LYS A 97 -0.27 3.07 -14.44
CA LYS A 97 -1.03 2.21 -13.50
C LYS A 97 -2.29 1.61 -14.15
N LYS A 98 -3.04 2.43 -14.89
CA LYS A 98 -4.24 2.02 -15.62
C LYS A 98 -3.97 0.90 -16.64
N ASN A 99 -2.84 0.94 -17.35
CA ASN A 99 -2.51 -0.11 -18.32
C ASN A 99 -2.23 -1.45 -17.62
N VAL A 100 -1.63 -1.40 -16.42
CA VAL A 100 -1.42 -2.58 -15.58
C VAL A 100 -2.75 -3.14 -15.08
N GLU A 101 -3.65 -2.28 -14.60
CA GLU A 101 -5.02 -2.68 -14.20
C GLU A 101 -5.76 -3.36 -15.36
N GLU A 102 -5.71 -2.78 -16.56
CA GLU A 102 -6.32 -3.37 -17.76
C GLU A 102 -5.71 -4.73 -18.14
N ALA A 103 -4.39 -4.89 -18.02
CA ALA A 103 -3.71 -6.17 -18.27
C ALA A 103 -4.12 -7.25 -17.25
N VAL A 104 -4.30 -6.84 -16.00
CA VAL A 104 -4.76 -7.71 -14.90
C VAL A 104 -6.20 -8.15 -15.14
N TYR A 105 -7.13 -7.24 -15.40
CA TYR A 105 -8.53 -7.59 -15.62
C TYR A 105 -8.76 -8.46 -16.87
N LYS A 106 -7.87 -8.37 -17.87
CA LYS A 106 -7.88 -9.31 -19.02
C LYS A 106 -7.48 -10.72 -18.61
N SER A 107 -6.52 -10.86 -17.70
CA SER A 107 -5.98 -12.15 -17.26
C SER A 107 -6.82 -12.79 -16.15
N PHE A 108 -7.40 -11.96 -15.29
CA PHE A 108 -8.23 -12.32 -14.14
C PHE A 108 -9.59 -11.62 -14.27
N PRO A 109 -10.48 -12.12 -15.14
CA PRO A 109 -11.80 -11.53 -15.26
C PRO A 109 -12.58 -11.68 -13.95
N GLN A 110 -13.34 -10.64 -13.59
CA GLN A 110 -14.15 -10.59 -12.37
C GLN A 110 -13.35 -10.67 -11.05
N SER A 111 -12.05 -10.39 -11.08
CA SER A 111 -11.24 -10.26 -9.87
C SER A 111 -11.29 -8.86 -9.27
N GLU A 112 -10.85 -8.73 -8.02
CA GLU A 112 -10.65 -7.46 -7.34
C GLU A 112 -9.15 -7.19 -7.19
N ILE A 113 -8.67 -6.04 -7.67
CA ILE A 113 -7.31 -5.58 -7.39
C ILE A 113 -7.30 -4.98 -5.99
N THR A 114 -6.63 -5.64 -5.04
CA THR A 114 -6.57 -5.21 -3.64
C THR A 114 -5.33 -4.37 -3.34
N HIS A 115 -4.28 -4.48 -4.18
CA HIS A 115 -3.06 -3.70 -4.03
C HIS A 115 -2.40 -3.49 -5.40
N LEU A 116 -1.89 -2.28 -5.66
CA LEU A 116 -1.13 -1.97 -6.87
C LEU A 116 -0.13 -0.86 -6.57
N VAL A 117 1.13 -1.25 -6.36
CA VAL A 117 2.22 -0.36 -5.92
C VAL A 117 3.51 -0.62 -6.71
N PRO A 118 4.35 0.40 -6.97
CA PRO A 118 5.69 0.15 -7.48
C PRO A 118 6.57 -0.56 -6.42
N GLY A 119 7.10 -1.74 -6.73
CA GLY A 119 8.07 -2.47 -5.93
C GLY A 119 9.51 -2.30 -6.42
N LEU A 120 10.45 -2.59 -5.53
CA LEU A 120 11.88 -2.59 -5.80
C LEU A 120 12.54 -3.80 -5.13
N GLU A 121 13.17 -4.66 -5.92
CA GLU A 121 13.99 -5.76 -5.42
C GLU A 121 15.24 -5.97 -6.28
N ASN A 122 16.42 -6.03 -5.65
CA ASN A 122 17.70 -6.25 -6.34
C ASN A 122 17.87 -5.32 -7.56
N ASP A 123 17.57 -4.03 -7.36
CA ASP A 123 17.55 -2.98 -8.38
C ASP A 123 16.52 -3.15 -9.52
N LYS A 124 15.70 -4.20 -9.49
CA LYS A 124 14.58 -4.38 -10.41
C LYS A 124 13.36 -3.62 -9.90
N LYS A 125 12.85 -2.74 -10.75
CA LYS A 125 11.66 -1.93 -10.50
C LYS A 125 10.47 -2.54 -11.22
N PHE A 126 9.36 -2.72 -10.52
CA PHE A 126 8.17 -3.36 -11.07
C PHE A 126 6.91 -2.80 -10.46
N TRP A 127 5.77 -3.03 -11.08
CA TRP A 127 4.47 -2.97 -10.44
C TRP A 127 4.20 -4.29 -9.73
N GLU A 128 3.90 -4.25 -8.44
CA GLU A 128 3.29 -5.35 -7.71
C GLU A 128 1.79 -5.19 -7.68
N VAL A 129 1.10 -6.22 -8.18
CA VAL A 129 -0.36 -6.31 -8.15
C VAL A 129 -0.76 -7.46 -7.25
N THR A 130 -1.60 -7.18 -6.26
CA THR A 130 -2.34 -8.21 -5.53
C THR A 130 -3.78 -8.23 -6.02
N VAL A 131 -4.24 -9.42 -6.38
CA VAL A 131 -5.54 -9.65 -6.98
C VAL A 131 -6.25 -10.76 -6.22
N LYS A 132 -7.50 -10.52 -5.81
CA LYS A 132 -8.36 -11.55 -5.26
C LYS A 132 -9.28 -12.07 -6.37
N ASP A 133 -9.16 -13.35 -6.71
CA ASP A 133 -10.03 -13.95 -7.71
C ASP A 133 -11.43 -14.30 -7.13
N LYS A 134 -12.34 -14.71 -8.01
CA LYS A 134 -13.71 -15.10 -7.65
C LYS A 134 -13.79 -16.26 -6.64
N ASP A 135 -12.75 -17.08 -6.56
CA ASP A 135 -12.67 -18.23 -5.65
C ASP A 135 -12.03 -17.81 -4.30
N GLY A 136 -11.70 -16.51 -4.14
CA GLY A 136 -11.10 -15.95 -2.95
C GLY A 136 -9.60 -16.17 -2.83
N ARG A 137 -8.92 -16.65 -3.88
CA ARG A 137 -7.47 -16.85 -3.88
C ARG A 137 -6.76 -15.54 -4.20
N PHE A 138 -5.62 -15.31 -3.55
CA PHE A 138 -4.78 -14.15 -3.81
C PHE A 138 -3.72 -14.48 -4.85
N HIS A 139 -3.62 -13.65 -5.88
CA HIS A 139 -2.57 -13.71 -6.90
C HIS A 139 -1.68 -12.49 -6.74
N TYR A 140 -0.37 -12.73 -6.73
CA TYR A 140 0.65 -11.70 -6.68
C TYR A 140 1.39 -11.70 -8.00
N ILE A 141 1.38 -10.57 -8.66
CA ILE A 141 1.84 -10.43 -10.04
C ILE A 141 2.83 -9.28 -10.09
N HIS A 142 4.00 -9.52 -10.70
CA HIS A 142 4.99 -8.48 -10.93
C HIS A 142 5.10 -8.19 -12.42
N TYR A 143 4.90 -6.92 -12.79
CA TYR A 143 5.15 -6.42 -14.14
C TYR A 143 6.33 -5.46 -14.11
N ASP A 144 7.30 -5.62 -15.01
CA ASP A 144 8.42 -4.68 -15.14
C ASP A 144 7.91 -3.24 -15.29
N LEU A 145 8.49 -2.31 -14.50
CA LEU A 145 7.92 -0.97 -14.35
C LEU A 145 7.90 -0.18 -15.66
N PHE A 146 8.89 -0.40 -16.52
CA PHE A 146 9.11 0.41 -17.73
C PHE A 146 8.64 -0.29 -19.00
N THR A 147 8.78 -1.60 -19.07
CA THR A 147 8.41 -2.38 -20.25
C THR A 147 7.01 -3.00 -20.14
N GLY A 148 6.48 -3.16 -18.92
CA GLY A 148 5.21 -3.86 -18.67
C GLY A 148 5.29 -5.37 -18.88
N ALA A 149 6.49 -5.93 -19.09
CA ALA A 149 6.68 -7.36 -19.24
C ALA A 149 6.29 -8.08 -17.94
N LEU A 150 5.55 -9.17 -18.04
CA LEU A 150 5.26 -10.03 -16.90
C LEU A 150 6.57 -10.67 -16.40
N LEU A 151 6.93 -10.40 -15.15
CA LEU A 151 8.14 -10.93 -14.52
C LEU A 151 7.85 -12.22 -13.76
N THR A 152 6.80 -12.21 -12.94
CA THR A 152 6.36 -13.39 -12.19
C THR A 152 4.88 -13.29 -11.82
N SER A 153 4.28 -14.44 -11.56
CA SER A 153 2.93 -14.58 -11.03
C SER A 153 2.88 -15.80 -10.12
N TYR A 154 2.42 -15.63 -8.88
CA TYR A 154 2.24 -16.72 -7.94
C TYR A 154 0.91 -16.60 -7.21
N VAL A 155 0.34 -17.75 -6.86
CA VAL A 155 -0.94 -17.83 -6.15
C VAL A 155 -0.71 -18.23 -4.70
N LEU A 156 -1.37 -17.52 -3.80
CA LEU A 156 -1.51 -17.88 -2.39
C LEU A 156 -2.95 -18.31 -2.17
N SER A 157 -3.12 -19.61 -1.97
CA SER A 157 -4.40 -20.17 -1.54
C SER A 157 -4.47 -20.10 -0.02
N PRO A 158 -5.55 -19.58 0.57
CA PRO A 158 -5.75 -19.70 2.01
C PRO A 158 -5.80 -21.20 2.37
N SER A 159 -4.95 -21.60 3.31
CA SER A 159 -4.92 -22.95 3.90
C SER A 159 -6.13 -23.18 4.78
#